data_AF-A0A957UMG8-F1
#
_entry.id   AF-A0A957UMG8-F1
#
_cell.length_a   1.000
_cell.length_b   1.000
_cell.length_c   1.000
_cell.angle_alpha   90.00
_cell.angle_beta   90.00
_cell.angle_gamma   90.00
#
_symmetry.space_group_name_H-M   'P 1'
#
loop_
_entity.id
_entity.type
_entity.pdbx_description
1 polymer ?
#
loop_
_entity_poly.entity_id
_entity_poly.type
_entity_poly.pdbx_seq_one_letter_code
_entity_poly.pdbx_strand_id
1 'polypeptide(L)'
;MEQLKRGGGFLRAAEWSFQPSPDDVFVPVKLIRQYGLVEGAQVSGPTRRGKKNVELSDVESVCGLPPADFQARTPFDRLVAIDPNERFQVGDGGNTTMRVVELISPIGKGTRGLIVAPPKAGKTRILEELALAIHQSAPDTRIVALLIDERPEEVTHFRRMVPAEVLASSNDQSTAAHIALAELTMAHIRCELE
;
A
#
# COMPACT_ATOMS: atom_id res chain seq x y z
N MET A 1 5.89 7.79 -4.52
CA MET A 1 6.73 9.00 -4.43
C MET A 1 6.56 9.62 -3.06
N GLU A 2 7.64 9.91 -2.34
CA GLU A 2 7.62 10.67 -1.08
C GLU A 2 8.02 12.12 -1.36
N GLN A 3 7.25 13.11 -0.87
CA GLN A 3 7.57 14.52 -1.07
C GLN A 3 8.42 15.07 0.08
N LEU A 4 9.44 15.86 -0.26
CA LEU A 4 10.28 16.51 0.74
C LEU A 4 9.70 17.87 1.14
N LYS A 5 9.76 18.19 2.44
CA LYS A 5 9.34 19.51 2.98
C LYS A 5 10.05 20.70 2.32
N ARG A 6 11.28 20.50 1.82
CA ARG A 6 12.09 21.54 1.15
C ARG A 6 11.89 21.59 -0.36
N GLY A 7 10.91 20.85 -0.88
CA GLY A 7 10.62 20.69 -2.30
C GLY A 7 11.33 19.48 -2.92
N GLY A 8 10.75 18.97 -4.00
CA GLY A 8 11.20 17.75 -4.67
C GLY A 8 10.65 16.52 -3.97
N GLY A 9 11.11 15.35 -4.40
CA GLY A 9 10.71 14.09 -3.82
C GLY A 9 11.66 12.95 -4.15
N PHE A 10 11.40 11.79 -3.58
CA PHE A 10 12.09 10.55 -3.92
C PHE A 10 11.07 9.49 -4.34
N LEU A 11 11.42 8.71 -5.36
CA LEU A 11 10.71 7.47 -5.66
C LEU A 11 11.24 6.40 -4.71
N ARG A 12 10.38 5.95 -3.79
CA ARG A 12 10.69 4.88 -2.84
C ARG A 12 10.20 3.56 -3.40
N ALA A 13 11.02 2.53 -3.27
CA ALA A 13 10.73 1.18 -3.73
C ALA A 13 9.87 0.40 -2.72
N ALA A 14 8.83 -0.27 -3.20
CA ALA A 14 7.93 -1.09 -2.37
C ALA A 14 8.65 -2.33 -1.81
N GLU A 15 9.61 -2.87 -2.58
CA GLU A 15 10.43 -4.03 -2.21
C GLU A 15 11.21 -3.78 -0.91
N TRP A 16 11.57 -2.52 -0.66
CA TRP A 16 12.27 -2.07 0.54
C TRP A 16 11.33 -1.43 1.57
N SER A 17 10.03 -1.72 1.50
CA SER A 17 9.00 -1.15 2.39
C SER A 17 9.08 0.38 2.45
N PHE A 18 9.28 1.00 1.28
CA PHE A 18 9.46 2.44 1.11
C PHE A 18 10.54 3.11 1.97
N GLN A 19 11.48 2.33 2.51
CA GLN A 19 12.58 2.89 3.28
C GLN A 19 13.53 3.68 2.38
N PRO A 20 14.14 4.76 2.90
CA PRO A 20 15.13 5.52 2.15
C PRO A 20 16.31 4.65 1.72
N SER A 21 16.61 4.66 0.43
CA SER A 21 17.74 3.96 -0.18
C SER A 21 18.65 4.95 -0.93
N PRO A 22 19.99 4.70 -0.97
CA PRO A 22 20.89 5.45 -1.84
C PRO A 22 20.52 5.38 -3.32
N ASP A 23 19.81 4.33 -3.73
CA ASP A 23 19.39 4.09 -5.11
C ASP A 23 18.08 4.81 -5.48
N ASP A 24 17.47 5.54 -4.52
CA ASP A 24 16.21 6.23 -4.77
C ASP A 24 16.36 7.33 -5.81
N VAL A 25 15.40 7.37 -6.75
CA VAL A 25 15.38 8.36 -7.82
C VAL A 25 14.82 9.67 -7.29
N PHE A 26 15.60 10.73 -7.40
CA PHE A 26 15.16 12.08 -7.05
C PHE A 26 14.20 12.63 -8.11
N VAL A 27 13.08 13.20 -7.65
CA VAL A 27 12.06 13.85 -8.48
C VAL A 27 12.19 15.37 -8.32
N PRO A 28 12.60 16.10 -9.37
CA PRO A 28 12.71 17.56 -9.31
C PRO A 28 11.36 18.24 -9.07
N VAL A 29 11.38 19.35 -8.32
CA VAL A 29 10.21 20.23 -8.08
C VAL A 29 9.50 20.60 -9.38
N LYS A 30 10.28 20.82 -10.46
CA LYS A 30 9.74 21.17 -11.77
C LYS A 30 8.78 20.10 -12.29
N LEU A 31 9.16 18.82 -12.22
CA LEU A 31 8.31 17.72 -12.70
C LEU A 31 7.09 17.54 -11.81
N ILE A 32 7.24 17.67 -10.49
CA ILE A 32 6.12 17.61 -9.53
C ILE A 32 5.06 18.66 -9.90
N ARG A 33 5.47 19.90 -10.16
CA ARG A 33 4.55 20.99 -10.53
C ARG A 33 3.97 20.84 -11.93
N GLN A 34 4.80 20.44 -12.90
CA GLN A 34 4.40 20.29 -14.30
C GLN A 34 3.36 19.18 -14.46
N TYR A 35 3.57 18.04 -13.79
CA TYR A 35 2.71 16.87 -13.92
C TYR A 35 1.67 16.74 -12.80
N GLY A 36 1.65 17.65 -11.81
CA GLY A 36 0.69 17.61 -10.71
C GLY A 36 0.88 16.37 -9.83
N LEU A 37 2.12 15.94 -9.64
CA LEU A 37 2.43 14.72 -8.86
C LEU A 37 2.09 14.93 -7.38
N VAL A 38 1.46 13.93 -6.78
CA VAL A 38 1.04 13.94 -5.37
C VAL A 38 1.83 12.91 -4.57
N GLU A 39 1.90 13.10 -3.25
CA GLU A 39 2.49 12.11 -2.34
C GLU A 39 1.81 10.75 -2.51
N GLY A 40 2.59 9.67 -2.47
CA GLY A 40 2.11 8.31 -2.73
C GLY A 40 2.08 7.90 -4.21
N ALA A 41 2.09 8.86 -5.15
CA ALA A 41 1.99 8.53 -6.58
C ALA A 41 3.12 7.60 -7.05
N GLN A 42 2.76 6.54 -7.77
CA GLN A 42 3.70 5.73 -8.52
C GLN A 42 4.06 6.47 -9.81
N VAL A 43 5.33 6.65 -10.10
CA VAL A 43 5.79 7.44 -11.25
C VAL A 43 6.80 6.63 -12.03
N SER A 44 6.62 6.52 -13.34
CA SER A 44 7.59 5.91 -14.25
C SER A 44 8.07 6.93 -15.28
N GLY A 45 9.32 6.75 -15.72
CA GLY A 45 9.89 7.56 -16.77
C GLY A 45 11.41 7.41 -16.85
N PRO A 46 12.03 8.04 -17.86
CA PRO A 46 13.48 7.97 -18.04
C PRO A 46 14.21 8.64 -16.88
N THR A 47 15.34 8.06 -16.51
CA THR A 47 16.23 8.60 -15.48
C THR A 47 17.55 9.05 -16.09
N ARG A 48 18.22 9.98 -15.40
CA ARG A 48 19.55 10.46 -15.76
C ARG A 48 20.42 10.58 -14.52
N ARG A 49 21.73 10.59 -14.73
CA ARG A 49 22.68 10.82 -13.64
C ARG A 49 22.64 12.29 -13.22
N GLY A 50 22.16 12.55 -12.00
CA GLY A 50 22.17 13.88 -11.37
C GLY A 50 23.50 14.20 -10.69
N LYS A 51 23.54 15.33 -9.97
CA LYS A 51 24.76 15.77 -9.25
C LYS A 51 25.11 14.89 -8.05
N LYS A 52 24.10 14.37 -7.35
CA LYS A 52 24.26 13.53 -6.15
C LYS A 52 23.60 12.16 -6.32
N ASN A 53 22.37 12.15 -6.83
CA ASN A 53 21.55 10.96 -6.98
C ASN A 53 21.15 10.76 -8.44
N VAL A 54 20.58 9.61 -8.76
CA VAL A 54 19.82 9.43 -10.01
C VAL A 54 18.60 10.36 -9.96
N GLU A 55 18.31 11.04 -11.07
CA GLU A 55 17.22 12.00 -11.17
C GLU A 55 16.25 11.59 -12.28
N LEU A 56 14.96 11.75 -12.03
CA LEU A 56 13.92 11.58 -13.06
C LEU A 56 14.06 12.70 -14.11
N SER A 57 14.20 12.35 -15.38
CA SER A 57 14.34 13.35 -16.46
C SER A 57 12.99 13.78 -17.04
N ASP A 58 12.03 12.86 -17.12
CA ASP A 58 10.66 13.14 -17.55
C ASP A 58 9.67 12.12 -16.96
N VAL A 59 8.37 12.36 -17.09
CA VAL A 59 7.30 11.48 -16.60
C VAL A 59 6.59 10.84 -17.78
N GLU A 60 6.60 9.51 -17.85
CA GLU A 60 5.89 8.73 -18.86
C GLU A 60 4.51 8.26 -18.37
N SER A 61 4.41 7.85 -17.10
CA SER A 61 3.14 7.48 -16.48
C SER A 61 3.09 7.82 -15.00
N VAL A 62 1.87 8.01 -14.50
CA VAL A 62 1.57 8.21 -13.08
C VAL A 62 0.45 7.26 -12.69
N CYS A 63 0.70 6.39 -11.70
CA CYS A 63 -0.22 5.32 -11.28
C CYS A 63 -0.72 4.44 -12.44
N GLY A 64 0.14 4.17 -13.42
CA GLY A 64 -0.21 3.38 -14.61
C GLY A 64 -1.01 4.15 -15.67
N LEU A 65 -1.34 5.42 -15.43
CA LEU A 65 -2.07 6.27 -16.36
C LEU A 65 -1.12 7.24 -17.10
N PRO A 66 -1.47 7.66 -18.33
CA PRO A 66 -0.84 8.81 -18.96
C PRO A 66 -0.94 10.06 -18.06
N PRO A 67 0.07 10.96 -18.05
CA PRO A 67 0.07 12.10 -17.14
C PRO A 67 -1.13 13.03 -17.32
N ALA A 68 -1.65 13.16 -18.55
CA ALA A 68 -2.84 13.95 -18.84
C ALA A 68 -4.10 13.37 -18.17
N ASP A 69 -4.27 12.05 -18.23
CA ASP A 69 -5.43 11.35 -17.64
C ASP A 69 -5.35 11.39 -16.11
N PHE A 70 -4.15 11.21 -15.55
CA PHE A 70 -3.91 11.38 -14.12
C PHE A 70 -4.31 12.79 -13.64
N GLN A 71 -3.99 13.85 -14.40
CA GLN A 71 -4.40 15.21 -14.02
C GLN A 71 -5.91 15.45 -14.07
N ALA A 72 -6.63 14.72 -14.94
CA ALA A 72 -8.07 14.82 -15.09
C ALA A 72 -8.87 13.99 -14.07
N ARG A 73 -8.19 13.11 -13.32
CA ARG A 73 -8.83 12.22 -12.32
C ARG A 73 -9.53 13.00 -11.20
N THR A 74 -10.45 12.32 -10.52
CA THR A 74 -11.05 12.88 -9.31
C THR A 74 -10.19 12.51 -8.11
N PRO A 75 -9.65 13.48 -7.34
CA PRO A 75 -8.88 13.18 -6.14
C PRO A 75 -9.70 12.34 -5.15
N PHE A 76 -9.02 11.48 -4.38
CA PHE A 76 -9.66 10.47 -3.54
C PHE A 76 -10.64 11.11 -2.53
N ASP A 77 -10.23 12.24 -1.95
CA ASP A 77 -11.02 12.99 -0.96
C ASP A 77 -12.30 13.62 -1.55
N ARG A 78 -12.48 13.61 -2.87
CA ARG A 78 -13.68 14.08 -3.57
C ARG A 78 -14.56 12.94 -4.09
N LEU A 79 -14.13 11.69 -3.95
CA LEU A 79 -14.95 10.54 -4.30
C LEU A 79 -16.16 10.45 -3.34
N VAL A 80 -17.28 9.94 -3.87
CA VAL A 80 -18.48 9.73 -3.06
C VAL A 80 -18.31 8.45 -2.27
N ALA A 81 -18.28 8.57 -0.94
CA ALA A 81 -18.28 7.40 -0.07
C ALA A 81 -19.64 6.69 -0.17
N ILE A 82 -19.59 5.39 -0.46
CA ILE A 82 -20.75 4.50 -0.48
C ILE A 82 -20.52 3.34 0.47
N ASP A 83 -21.61 2.72 0.93
CA ASP A 83 -21.51 1.47 1.66
C ASP A 83 -21.04 0.32 0.75
N PRO A 84 -20.31 -0.67 1.29
CA PRO A 84 -19.91 -1.86 0.54
C PRO A 84 -21.11 -2.57 -0.10
N ASN A 85 -21.11 -2.69 -1.42
CA ASN A 85 -22.16 -3.35 -2.20
C ASN A 85 -21.68 -4.63 -2.91
N GLU A 86 -20.37 -4.88 -2.92
CA GLU A 86 -19.74 -6.09 -3.45
C GLU A 86 -19.07 -6.87 -2.33
N ARG A 87 -19.43 -8.16 -2.19
CA ARG A 87 -18.96 -9.02 -1.08
C ARG A 87 -17.79 -9.90 -1.51
N PHE A 88 -16.84 -10.14 -0.60
CA PHE A 88 -15.85 -11.21 -0.73
C PHE A 88 -16.42 -12.54 -0.24
N GLN A 89 -16.25 -13.60 -1.03
CA GLN A 89 -16.69 -14.98 -0.71
C GLN A 89 -15.60 -15.72 0.06
N VAL A 90 -15.31 -15.28 1.28
CA VAL A 90 -14.20 -15.81 2.08
C VAL A 90 -14.49 -17.19 2.66
N GLY A 91 -15.75 -17.59 2.77
CA GLY A 91 -16.17 -18.89 3.33
C GLY A 91 -16.06 -20.08 2.38
N ASP A 92 -15.94 -19.85 1.08
CA ASP A 92 -16.07 -20.90 0.06
C ASP A 92 -14.87 -21.86 -0.02
N GLY A 93 -13.71 -21.45 0.50
CA GLY A 93 -12.48 -22.25 0.52
C GLY A 93 -12.46 -23.40 1.55
N GLY A 94 -13.58 -23.70 2.22
CA GLY A 94 -13.68 -24.79 3.20
C GLY A 94 -13.05 -24.52 4.56
N ASN A 95 -12.44 -23.35 4.77
CA ASN A 95 -11.89 -22.94 6.06
C ASN A 95 -13.01 -22.60 7.05
N THR A 96 -13.09 -23.34 8.16
CA THR A 96 -14.14 -23.15 9.19
C THR A 96 -14.12 -21.75 9.81
N THR A 97 -12.95 -21.19 10.11
CA THR A 97 -12.81 -19.82 10.63
C THR A 97 -13.44 -18.81 9.67
N MET A 98 -13.12 -18.90 8.38
CA MET A 98 -13.61 -17.95 7.38
C MET A 98 -15.10 -18.11 7.11
N ARG A 99 -15.63 -19.34 7.18
CA ARG A 99 -17.09 -19.57 7.14
C ARG A 99 -17.81 -18.90 8.31
N VAL A 100 -17.25 -18.98 9.51
CA VAL A 100 -17.79 -18.28 10.68
C VAL A 100 -17.73 -16.77 10.49
N VAL A 101 -16.58 -16.22 10.07
CA VAL A 101 -16.42 -14.79 9.76
C VAL A 101 -17.46 -14.33 8.74
N GLU A 102 -17.62 -15.09 7.66
CA GLU A 102 -18.56 -14.76 6.59
C GLU A 102 -20.02 -14.70 7.07
N LEU A 103 -20.41 -15.57 8.02
CA LEU A 103 -21.75 -15.61 8.59
C LEU A 103 -22.01 -14.47 9.59
N ILE A 104 -21.03 -14.14 10.44
CA ILE A 104 -21.23 -13.19 11.55
C ILE A 104 -20.84 -11.75 11.20
N SER A 105 -19.90 -11.58 10.28
CA SER A 105 -19.27 -10.31 9.95
C SER A 105 -18.82 -10.32 8.49
N PRO A 106 -19.76 -10.30 7.52
CA PRO A 106 -19.44 -10.33 6.10
C PRO A 106 -18.54 -9.16 5.70
N ILE A 107 -17.56 -9.44 4.84
CA ILE A 107 -16.58 -8.45 4.37
C ILE A 107 -16.83 -8.19 2.89
N GLY A 108 -16.99 -6.93 2.52
CA GLY A 108 -17.10 -6.47 1.13
C GLY A 108 -16.07 -5.40 0.76
N LYS A 109 -16.02 -5.05 -0.53
CA LYS A 109 -15.16 -3.99 -1.06
C LYS A 109 -15.55 -2.64 -0.44
N GLY A 110 -14.60 -2.02 0.27
CA GLY A 110 -14.83 -0.80 1.05
C GLY A 110 -15.09 -1.03 2.55
N THR A 111 -15.08 -2.28 3.03
CA THR A 111 -15.30 -2.59 4.45
C THR A 111 -14.16 -2.03 5.30
N ARG A 112 -14.54 -1.37 6.40
CA ARG A 112 -13.62 -0.91 7.45
C ARG A 112 -13.83 -1.76 8.70
N GLY A 113 -13.02 -2.79 8.86
CA GLY A 113 -13.11 -3.74 9.97
C GLY A 113 -12.06 -3.49 11.06
N LEU A 114 -12.38 -3.92 12.28
CA LEU A 114 -11.42 -3.99 13.40
C LEU A 114 -11.51 -5.38 14.03
N ILE A 115 -10.38 -6.08 14.09
CA ILE A 115 -10.28 -7.36 14.80
C ILE A 115 -9.76 -7.07 16.21
N VAL A 116 -10.64 -7.21 17.20
CA VAL A 116 -10.29 -7.05 18.61
C VAL A 116 -9.95 -8.42 19.20
N ALA A 117 -8.72 -8.59 19.66
CA ALA A 117 -8.25 -9.86 20.22
C ALA A 117 -7.19 -9.62 21.30
N PRO A 118 -7.22 -10.35 22.43
CA PRO A 118 -6.12 -10.30 23.39
C PRO A 118 -4.85 -10.96 22.84
N PRO A 119 -3.67 -10.73 23.45
CA PRO A 119 -2.44 -11.40 23.06
C PRO A 119 -2.62 -12.93 23.02
N LYS A 120 -2.03 -13.58 22.00
CA LYS A 120 -2.08 -15.04 21.78
C LYS A 120 -3.47 -15.62 21.47
N ALA A 121 -4.46 -14.81 21.10
CA ALA A 121 -5.79 -15.28 20.68
C ALA A 121 -5.91 -15.64 19.19
N GLY A 122 -4.80 -15.68 18.45
CA GLY A 122 -4.81 -16.07 17.03
C GLY A 122 -5.10 -14.95 16.03
N LYS A 123 -4.92 -13.67 16.41
CA LYS A 123 -5.08 -12.50 15.51
C LYS A 123 -4.36 -12.70 14.18
N THR A 124 -3.07 -13.06 14.24
CA THR A 124 -2.22 -13.27 13.06
C THR A 124 -2.80 -14.37 12.16
N ARG A 125 -3.28 -15.46 12.77
CA ARG A 125 -3.86 -16.57 12.03
C ARG A 125 -5.13 -16.19 11.28
N ILE A 126 -6.00 -15.41 11.91
CA ILE A 126 -7.21 -14.90 11.26
C ILE A 126 -6.86 -13.99 10.07
N LEU A 127 -5.84 -13.12 10.22
CA LEU A 127 -5.39 -12.24 9.13
C LEU A 127 -4.81 -13.03 7.95
N GLU A 128 -4.00 -14.06 8.22
CA GLU A 128 -3.47 -14.96 7.19
C GLU A 128 -4.59 -15.68 6.44
N GLU A 129 -5.53 -16.29 7.18
CA GLU A 129 -6.65 -17.04 6.60
C GLU A 129 -7.56 -16.13 5.79
N LEU A 130 -7.80 -14.90 6.24
CA LEU A 130 -8.58 -13.90 5.51
C LEU A 130 -7.90 -13.50 4.21
N ALA A 131 -6.60 -13.20 4.23
CA ALA A 131 -5.87 -12.83 3.03
C ALA A 131 -5.83 -13.98 2.01
N LEU A 132 -5.62 -15.22 2.47
CA LEU A 132 -5.69 -16.41 1.62
C LEU A 132 -7.09 -16.61 1.01
N ALA A 133 -8.15 -16.41 1.79
CA ALA A 133 -9.53 -16.54 1.33
C ALA A 133 -9.90 -15.45 0.31
N ILE A 134 -9.45 -14.21 0.51
CA ILE A 134 -9.63 -13.13 -0.49
C ILE A 134 -8.88 -13.46 -1.77
N HIS A 135 -7.63 -13.92 -1.66
CA HIS A 135 -6.83 -14.29 -2.84
C HIS A 135 -7.48 -15.41 -3.67
N GLN A 136 -8.09 -16.40 -3.01
CA GLN A 136 -8.78 -17.50 -3.69
C GLN A 136 -10.12 -17.06 -4.31
N SER A 137 -10.90 -16.24 -3.60
CA SER A 137 -12.26 -15.85 -4.04
C SER A 137 -12.27 -14.68 -5.01
N ALA A 138 -11.26 -13.80 -4.97
CA ALA A 138 -11.17 -12.60 -5.78
C ALA A 138 -9.71 -12.37 -6.23
N PRO A 139 -9.19 -13.19 -7.16
CA PRO A 139 -7.77 -13.21 -7.55
C PRO A 139 -7.26 -11.88 -8.11
N ASP A 140 -8.15 -11.05 -8.67
CA ASP A 140 -7.82 -9.71 -9.19
C ASP A 140 -7.65 -8.66 -8.07
N THR A 141 -7.91 -9.02 -6.81
CA THR A 141 -7.79 -8.12 -5.67
C THR A 141 -6.33 -8.02 -5.24
N ARG A 142 -5.76 -6.81 -5.30
CA ARG A 142 -4.46 -6.51 -4.68
C ARG A 142 -4.59 -6.57 -3.16
N ILE A 143 -3.74 -7.37 -2.52
CA ILE A 143 -3.68 -7.49 -1.05
C ILE A 143 -2.38 -6.84 -0.58
N VAL A 144 -2.51 -5.80 0.25
CA VAL A 144 -1.38 -5.11 0.89
C VAL A 144 -1.45 -5.34 2.39
N ALA A 145 -0.42 -5.94 2.96
CA ALA A 145 -0.26 -6.15 4.39
C ALA A 145 0.77 -5.15 4.94
N LEU A 146 0.28 -4.19 5.74
CA LEU A 146 1.11 -3.23 6.44
C LEU A 146 1.37 -3.72 7.87
N LEU A 147 2.61 -4.11 8.17
CA LEU A 147 3.04 -4.64 9.47
C LEU A 147 3.89 -3.61 10.21
N ILE A 148 3.38 -3.08 11.32
CA ILE A 148 4.03 -2.03 12.12
C ILE A 148 4.35 -2.57 13.51
N ASP A 149 5.56 -2.28 13.99
CA ASP A 149 6.04 -2.64 15.32
C ASP A 149 5.93 -4.14 15.61
N GLU A 150 6.07 -4.95 14.55
CA GLU A 150 5.99 -6.41 14.63
C GLU A 150 7.39 -7.03 14.65
N ARG A 151 7.50 -8.24 15.20
CA ARG A 151 8.78 -8.94 15.28
C ARG A 151 9.27 -9.35 13.87
N PRO A 152 10.58 -9.25 13.56
CA PRO A 152 11.12 -9.61 12.25
C PRO A 152 10.79 -11.03 11.77
N GLU A 153 10.76 -12.00 12.68
CA GLU A 153 10.38 -13.39 12.39
C GLU A 153 8.91 -13.54 12.01
N GLU A 154 8.03 -12.74 12.60
CA GLU A 154 6.59 -12.73 12.30
C GLU A 154 6.33 -12.08 10.94
N VAL A 155 7.04 -10.99 10.62
CA VAL A 155 7.03 -10.37 9.28
C VAL A 155 7.48 -11.37 8.22
N THR A 156 8.57 -12.10 8.49
CA THR A 156 9.11 -13.11 7.58
C THR A 156 8.14 -14.27 7.40
N HIS A 157 7.49 -14.71 8.48
CA HIS A 157 6.45 -15.73 8.42
C HIS A 157 5.31 -15.31 7.50
N PHE A 158 4.75 -14.11 7.72
CA PHE A 158 3.62 -13.60 6.94
C PHE A 158 3.95 -13.50 5.44
N ARG A 159 5.15 -12.98 5.10
CA ARG A 159 5.65 -12.90 3.71
C ARG A 159 5.72 -14.25 2.99
N ARG A 160 6.01 -15.33 3.72
CA ARG A 160 6.13 -16.67 3.13
C ARG A 160 4.79 -17.38 3.00
N MET A 161 3.86 -17.07 3.89
CA MET A 161 2.58 -17.77 4.00
C MET A 161 1.48 -17.15 3.15
N VAL A 162 1.53 -15.83 2.93
CA VAL A 162 0.43 -15.09 2.33
C VAL A 162 0.86 -14.47 1.00
N PRO A 163 0.11 -14.70 -0.11
CA PRO A 163 0.35 -14.05 -1.39
C PRO A 163 -0.16 -12.60 -1.34
N ALA A 164 0.57 -11.76 -0.61
CA ALA A 164 0.29 -10.34 -0.43
C ALA A 164 1.58 -9.52 -0.59
N GLU A 165 1.42 -8.27 -0.99
CA GLU A 165 2.49 -7.28 -0.86
C GLU A 165 2.66 -6.93 0.61
N VAL A 166 3.85 -7.19 1.18
CA VAL A 166 4.09 -6.98 2.60
C VAL A 166 5.05 -5.82 2.82
N LEU A 167 4.49 -4.70 3.28
CA LEU A 167 5.20 -3.52 3.73
C LEU A 167 5.37 -3.59 5.24
N ALA A 168 6.61 -3.50 5.73
CA ALA A 168 6.86 -3.67 7.16
C ALA A 168 7.85 -2.67 7.74
N SER A 169 7.59 -2.28 8.99
CA SER A 169 8.52 -1.56 9.86
C SER A 169 8.54 -2.30 11.20
N SER A 170 9.56 -3.14 11.39
CA SER A 170 9.71 -4.00 12.56
C SER A 170 10.02 -3.22 13.83
N ASN A 171 9.84 -3.86 14.98
CA ASN A 171 9.97 -3.25 16.32
C ASN A 171 11.36 -2.67 16.68
N ASP A 172 12.39 -2.93 15.88
CA ASP A 172 13.72 -2.33 16.00
C ASP A 172 13.83 -0.95 15.33
N GLN A 173 12.80 -0.56 14.57
CA GLN A 173 12.74 0.73 13.87
C GLN A 173 12.26 1.85 14.80
N SER A 174 12.56 3.09 14.43
CA SER A 174 12.07 4.26 15.16
C SER A 174 10.57 4.50 14.94
N THR A 175 9.91 5.13 15.91
CA THR A 175 8.51 5.57 15.75
C THR A 175 8.30 6.47 14.52
N ALA A 176 9.30 7.30 14.18
CA ALA A 176 9.24 8.12 12.98
C ALA A 176 9.22 7.29 11.69
N ALA A 177 9.92 6.15 11.66
CA ALA A 177 9.89 5.22 10.53
C ALA A 177 8.54 4.51 10.41
N HIS A 178 7.92 4.12 11.53
CA HIS A 178 6.56 3.55 11.54
C HIS A 178 5.54 4.52 10.95
N ILE A 179 5.57 5.79 11.39
CA ILE A 179 4.67 6.84 10.91
C ILE A 179 4.90 7.09 9.42
N ALA A 180 6.16 7.29 9.00
CA ALA A 180 6.48 7.56 7.61
C ALA A 180 6.02 6.44 6.67
N LEU A 181 6.22 5.17 7.05
CA LEU A 181 5.74 4.03 6.27
C LEU A 181 4.21 4.00 6.19
N ALA A 182 3.52 4.20 7.30
CA ALA A 182 2.06 4.17 7.34
C ALA A 182 1.45 5.31 6.50
N GLU A 183 1.97 6.54 6.65
CA GLU A 183 1.51 7.71 5.89
C GLU A 183 1.74 7.53 4.39
N LEU A 184 2.95 7.11 3.99
CA LEU A 184 3.28 6.92 2.59
C LEU A 184 2.50 5.76 1.96
N THR A 185 2.27 4.68 2.70
CA THR A 185 1.42 3.56 2.24
C THR A 185 0.00 4.03 2.03
N MET A 186 -0.58 4.76 2.98
CA MET A 186 -1.94 5.31 2.85
C MET A 186 -2.05 6.28 1.68
N ALA A 187 -1.07 7.15 1.48
CA ALA A 187 -1.03 8.06 0.34
C ALA A 187 -0.93 7.29 -0.98
N HIS A 188 -0.10 6.25 -1.02
CA HIS A 188 0.06 5.40 -2.21
C HIS A 188 -1.24 4.71 -2.61
N ILE A 189 -1.91 4.04 -1.67
CA ILE A 189 -3.16 3.34 -1.93
C ILE A 189 -4.28 4.30 -2.33
N ARG A 190 -4.37 5.48 -1.69
CA ARG A 190 -5.34 6.49 -2.09
C ARG A 190 -5.11 6.95 -3.52
N CYS A 191 -3.86 7.24 -3.89
CA CYS A 191 -3.51 7.72 -5.22
C CYS A 191 -3.76 6.69 -6.33
N GLU A 192 -3.77 5.41 -6.01
CA GLU A 192 -4.11 4.32 -6.95
C GLU A 192 -5.62 4.14 -7.12
N LEU A 193 -6.41 4.49 -6.11
CA LEU A 193 -7.87 4.43 -6.13
C LEU A 193 -8.54 5.66 -6.80
N GLU A 194 -7.74 6.66 -7.20
CA GLU A 194 -8.16 7.88 -7.91
C GLU A 194 -8.34 7.67 -9.42
#